data_AF-A0A1V9Y6M5-F1
#
_entry.id   AF-A0A1V9Y6M5-F1
#
_cell.length_a   1.000
_cell.length_b   1.000
_cell.length_c   1.000
_cell.angle_alpha   90.00
_cell.angle_beta   90.00
_cell.angle_gamma   90.00
#
_symmetry.space_group_name_H-M   'P 1'
#
loop_
_entity.id
_entity.type
_entity.pdbx_description
1 polymer ?
#
loop_
_entity_poly.entity_id
_entity_poly.type
_entity_poly.pdbx_seq_one_letter_code
_entity_poly.pdbx_strand_id
1 'polypeptide(L)'
;FDEVYINSTTETGAWNTFVISTQLEMILQGFGGIYRGSQNEQANYNTFVWDLSTNHLDPIHWFNYNGVGRIKNSWAWGQALVSGFLSFTIITSTVMACIISRNIHLATKVWWVPDISPSVGSGIVFRGFLTILAWWIDGWWALQEWTYNQGNERQDLLDMYVLTDSIKSDCLSLFLAGASIIASFFSLRINPAIPVIFFFIMHGQRELIVGGMGFLLQRANTELESNQMLNVVLSDSTGLDMWMWHEKLDFNGIVVLNEMTWLILALIIFGIYCGVNRVYTSRYTHHLVEDRNQRGTLSDTGGTGGSHNTNGTTTGKSGSSDVATCFESSTGEFLRHKFGLMSYHENYLFIKGTFQLILSQKYIGMKYASPSGIWTSGWVVVDNRFLFRTDDIMKVFFNIILCHDIFRAHCHIITESKVDKTVIRVFRKDITVKQLFTLSLRPLS
;
A
#
# COMPACT_ATOMS: atom_id res chain seq x y z
N PHE A 1 39.10 -16.59 28.76
CA PHE A 1 39.47 -15.98 27.48
C PHE A 1 40.98 -16.13 27.32
N ASP A 2 41.46 -16.54 26.16
CA ASP A 2 42.89 -16.59 25.89
C ASP A 2 43.43 -15.18 25.68
N GLU A 3 44.64 -14.90 26.16
CA GLU A 3 45.26 -13.59 25.99
C GLU A 3 45.53 -13.28 24.51
N VAL A 4 45.26 -12.04 24.12
CA VAL A 4 45.37 -11.55 22.75
C VAL A 4 46.42 -10.45 22.72
N TYR A 5 47.40 -10.56 21.84
CA TYR A 5 48.43 -9.55 21.63
C TYR A 5 48.07 -8.65 20.45
N ILE A 6 48.18 -7.33 20.60
CA ILE A 6 47.97 -6.36 19.53
C ILE A 6 49.31 -6.11 18.84
N ASN A 7 49.42 -6.56 17.58
CA ASN A 7 50.64 -6.48 16.77
C ASN A 7 50.77 -5.12 16.07
N SER A 8 49.72 -4.70 15.38
CA SER A 8 49.71 -3.45 14.61
C SER A 8 48.30 -2.92 14.45
N THR A 9 48.16 -1.69 13.97
CA THR A 9 46.90 -1.12 13.50
C THR A 9 46.79 -1.29 11.98
N THR A 10 45.58 -1.54 11.47
CA THR A 10 45.30 -1.56 10.03
C THR A 10 45.14 -0.14 9.50
N GLU A 11 45.21 0.05 8.17
CA GLU A 11 44.91 1.34 7.52
C GLU A 11 43.48 1.81 7.78
N THR A 12 42.56 0.88 8.08
CA THR A 12 41.18 1.19 8.46
C THR A 12 41.03 1.57 9.93
N GLY A 13 42.07 1.43 10.75
CA GLY A 13 42.14 1.72 12.20
C GLY A 13 41.79 0.54 13.13
N ALA A 14 41.53 -0.65 12.57
CA ALA A 14 41.31 -1.86 13.35
C ALA A 14 42.64 -2.42 13.90
N TRP A 15 42.61 -3.32 14.87
CA TRP A 15 43.82 -3.89 15.45
C TRP A 15 44.11 -5.27 14.86
N ASN A 16 45.28 -5.43 14.24
CA ASN A 16 45.81 -6.75 13.94
C ASN A 16 46.29 -7.37 15.25
N THR A 17 45.67 -8.48 15.62
CA THR A 17 45.96 -9.19 16.84
C THR A 17 46.28 -10.65 16.56
N PHE A 18 46.92 -11.32 17.50
CA PHE A 18 47.00 -12.78 17.48
C PHE A 18 46.76 -13.33 18.88
N VAL A 19 46.10 -14.48 18.94
CA VAL A 19 45.90 -15.21 20.20
C VAL A 19 47.24 -15.80 20.63
N ILE A 20 47.69 -15.54 21.85
CA ILE A 20 49.02 -15.97 22.32
C ILE A 20 49.14 -17.51 22.36
N SER A 21 48.06 -18.21 22.70
CA SER A 21 48.02 -19.67 22.80
C SER A 21 48.05 -20.38 21.44
N THR A 22 47.33 -19.87 20.43
CA THR A 22 47.13 -20.53 19.14
C THR A 22 47.87 -19.86 17.98
N GLN A 23 48.46 -18.70 18.19
CA GLN A 23 49.04 -17.83 17.16
C GLN A 23 48.06 -17.49 16.02
N LEU A 24 46.76 -17.61 16.27
CA LEU A 24 45.74 -17.34 15.27
C LEU A 24 45.61 -15.83 15.10
N GLU A 25 45.90 -15.34 13.89
CA GLU A 25 45.77 -13.94 13.52
C GLU A 25 44.30 -13.55 13.42
N MET A 26 43.94 -12.44 14.07
CA MET A 26 42.60 -11.91 14.13
C MET A 26 42.64 -10.40 13.92
N ILE A 27 41.54 -9.83 13.46
CA ILE A 27 41.36 -8.39 13.41
C ILE A 27 40.35 -8.03 14.50
N LEU A 28 40.81 -7.26 15.49
CA LEU A 28 40.00 -6.78 16.59
C LEU A 28 39.45 -5.40 16.25
N GLN A 29 38.13 -5.26 16.33
CA GLN A 29 37.40 -4.02 16.12
C GLN A 29 36.23 -3.96 17.11
N GLY A 30 35.72 -2.76 17.39
CA GLY A 30 34.56 -2.60 18.24
C GLY A 30 33.28 -3.03 17.51
N PHE A 31 32.37 -3.67 18.22
CA PHE A 31 31.05 -4.01 17.70
C PHE A 31 29.98 -3.51 18.66
N GLY A 32 28.83 -3.09 18.16
CA GLY A 32 27.67 -2.82 19.02
C GLY A 32 26.39 -3.09 18.27
N GLY A 33 25.44 -3.78 18.88
CA GLY A 33 24.19 -4.13 18.25
C GLY A 33 23.69 -5.51 18.63
N ILE A 34 22.71 -5.98 17.87
CA ILE A 34 21.96 -7.19 18.19
C ILE A 34 21.99 -8.17 17.02
N TYR A 35 22.02 -9.46 17.33
CA TYR A 35 21.79 -10.53 16.36
C TYR A 35 20.82 -11.58 16.91
N ARG A 36 20.21 -12.35 16.02
CA ARG A 36 19.32 -13.47 16.36
C ARG A 36 19.80 -14.73 15.66
N GLY A 37 20.01 -15.80 16.44
CA GLY A 37 20.47 -17.11 15.96
C GLY A 37 21.94 -17.08 15.55
N SER A 38 22.29 -16.32 14.52
CA SER A 38 23.67 -16.17 14.04
C SER A 38 23.91 -14.79 13.47
N GLN A 39 25.16 -14.31 13.62
CA GLN A 39 25.67 -13.07 13.01
C GLN A 39 25.56 -13.05 11.47
N ASN A 40 25.36 -14.21 10.84
CA ASN A 40 25.17 -14.34 9.40
C ASN A 40 23.71 -14.53 8.97
N GLU A 41 22.78 -14.68 9.91
CA GLU A 41 21.37 -14.92 9.60
C GLU A 41 20.54 -13.64 9.74
N GLN A 42 20.48 -13.09 10.96
CA GLN A 42 19.75 -11.87 11.30
C GLN A 42 20.60 -11.05 12.26
N ALA A 43 21.12 -9.92 11.81
CA ALA A 43 22.00 -9.08 12.60
C ALA A 43 21.90 -7.62 12.19
N ASN A 44 21.85 -6.73 13.18
CA ASN A 44 22.02 -5.30 13.00
C ASN A 44 23.06 -4.82 14.01
N TYR A 45 24.17 -4.32 13.49
CA TYR A 45 25.27 -3.89 14.31
C TYR A 45 26.08 -2.79 13.63
N ASN A 46 26.69 -1.97 14.46
CA ASN A 46 27.71 -1.05 14.05
C ASN A 46 29.09 -1.67 14.28
N THR A 47 29.95 -1.53 13.29
CA THR A 47 31.39 -1.77 13.43
C THR A 47 32.05 -0.44 13.72
N PHE A 48 32.80 -0.37 14.83
CA PHE A 48 33.51 0.82 15.26
C PHE A 48 34.99 0.65 15.05
N VAL A 49 35.60 1.73 14.57
CA VAL A 49 37.04 1.83 14.46
C VAL A 49 37.52 3.11 15.12
N TRP A 50 38.61 2.99 15.88
CA TRP A 50 39.22 4.09 16.61
C TRP A 50 39.97 5.01 15.65
N ASP A 51 39.70 6.32 15.74
CA ASP A 51 40.51 7.31 15.04
C ASP A 51 41.79 7.54 15.83
N LEU A 52 42.88 6.94 15.35
CA LEU A 52 44.20 7.11 15.93
C LEU A 52 44.78 8.46 15.47
N SER A 53 44.78 9.43 16.39
CA SER A 53 45.42 10.73 16.16
C SER A 53 46.94 10.59 16.09
N THR A 54 47.58 11.37 15.22
CA THR A 54 49.05 11.44 15.16
C THR A 54 49.66 12.08 16.41
N ASN A 55 48.87 12.88 17.14
CA ASN A 55 49.28 13.49 18.40
C ASN A 55 48.78 12.65 19.58
N HIS A 56 49.70 12.31 20.49
CA HIS A 56 49.48 11.36 21.58
C HIS A 56 48.64 11.95 22.72
N LEU A 57 48.44 13.28 22.74
CA LEU A 57 47.63 13.96 23.74
C LEU A 57 46.16 14.09 23.35
N ASP A 58 45.81 13.95 22.06
CA ASP A 58 44.43 14.13 21.61
C ASP A 58 43.45 13.11 22.22
N PRO A 59 43.79 11.81 22.41
CA PRO A 59 42.89 10.82 23.01
C PRO A 59 42.52 11.11 24.48
N ILE A 60 43.29 11.98 25.16
CA ILE A 60 42.99 12.43 26.54
C ILE A 60 41.88 13.50 26.53
N HIS A 61 41.80 14.30 25.45
CA HIS A 61 40.86 15.40 25.34
C HIS A 61 39.57 15.02 24.61
N TRP A 62 39.67 14.20 23.56
CA TRP A 62 38.55 13.85 22.70
C TRP A 62 38.64 12.38 22.31
N PHE A 63 37.51 11.69 22.37
CA PHE A 63 37.39 10.29 22.00
C PHE A 63 36.60 10.17 20.71
N ASN A 64 37.30 10.00 19.59
CA ASN A 64 36.70 9.89 18.26
C ASN A 64 36.75 8.46 17.77
N TYR A 65 35.62 8.01 17.23
CA TYR A 65 35.50 6.72 16.56
C TYR A 65 34.63 6.88 15.32
N ASN A 66 34.95 6.12 14.29
CA ASN A 66 34.15 6.02 13.09
C ASN A 66 33.35 4.72 13.12
N GLY A 67 32.03 4.86 13.06
CA GLY A 67 31.08 3.75 13.04
C GLY A 67 30.50 3.54 11.64
N VAL A 68 30.40 2.29 11.21
CA VAL A 68 29.60 1.91 10.04
C VAL A 68 28.56 0.89 10.46
N GLY A 69 27.28 1.24 10.27
CA GLY A 69 26.18 0.33 10.51
C GLY A 69 26.02 -0.71 9.40
N ARG A 70 25.73 -1.94 9.80
CA ARG A 70 25.57 -3.09 8.93
C ARG A 70 24.34 -3.87 9.34
N ILE A 71 23.56 -4.22 8.33
CA ILE A 71 22.38 -5.07 8.47
C ILE A 71 22.55 -6.35 7.67
N LYS A 72 22.05 -7.44 8.24
CA LYS A 72 21.93 -8.74 7.59
C LYS A 72 20.57 -9.31 7.94
N ASN A 73 19.83 -9.72 6.92
CA ASN A 73 18.58 -10.43 7.09
C ASN A 73 18.40 -11.45 5.95
N SER A 74 18.58 -12.73 6.27
CA SER A 74 18.40 -13.85 5.34
C SER A 74 16.96 -14.04 4.87
N TRP A 75 15.98 -13.48 5.57
CA TRP A 75 14.54 -13.62 5.30
C TRP A 75 13.93 -12.40 4.60
N ALA A 76 14.73 -11.36 4.33
CA ALA A 76 14.28 -10.12 3.69
C ALA A 76 13.68 -10.32 2.28
N TRP A 77 13.99 -11.43 1.61
CA TRP A 77 13.41 -11.76 0.29
C TRP A 77 11.88 -11.84 0.32
N GLY A 78 11.28 -12.25 1.45
CA GLY A 78 9.83 -12.32 1.59
C GLY A 78 9.18 -10.94 1.50
N GLN A 79 9.76 -9.95 2.20
CA GLN A 79 9.32 -8.56 2.15
C GLN A 79 9.57 -7.94 0.75
N ALA A 80 10.70 -8.28 0.13
CA ALA A 80 11.02 -7.83 -1.23
C ALA A 80 9.99 -8.32 -2.27
N LEU A 81 9.49 -9.55 -2.15
CA LEU A 81 8.44 -10.07 -3.05
C LEU A 81 7.10 -9.35 -2.87
N VAL A 82 6.69 -9.09 -1.62
CA VAL A 82 5.43 -8.41 -1.32
C VAL A 82 5.46 -6.95 -1.79
N SER A 83 6.52 -6.22 -1.47
CA SER A 83 6.72 -4.83 -1.88
C SER A 83 6.97 -4.69 -3.39
N GLY A 84 7.70 -5.63 -3.99
CA GLY A 84 7.95 -5.69 -5.44
C GLY A 84 6.67 -5.87 -6.25
N PHE A 85 5.76 -6.75 -5.81
CA PHE A 85 4.47 -6.96 -6.46
C PHE A 85 3.60 -5.69 -6.49
N LEU A 86 3.56 -4.94 -5.39
CA LEU A 86 2.85 -3.66 -5.32
C LEU A 86 3.45 -2.64 -6.29
N SER A 87 4.77 -2.48 -6.21
CA SER A 87 5.51 -1.53 -7.04
C SER A 87 5.28 -1.82 -8.53
N PHE A 88 5.34 -3.09 -8.91
CA PHE A 88 5.05 -3.52 -10.27
C PHE A 88 3.61 -3.18 -10.70
N THR A 89 2.62 -3.42 -9.84
CA THR A 89 1.21 -3.10 -10.15
C THR A 89 0.99 -1.60 -10.32
N ILE A 90 1.58 -0.77 -9.46
CA ILE A 90 1.45 0.70 -9.55
C ILE A 90 2.12 1.21 -10.83
N ILE A 91 3.33 0.74 -11.14
CA ILE A 91 4.07 1.15 -12.34
C ILE A 91 3.27 0.77 -13.59
N THR A 92 2.79 -0.47 -13.67
CA THR A 92 2.04 -0.95 -14.83
C THR A 92 0.73 -0.19 -15.03
N SER A 93 -0.03 0.07 -13.95
CA SER A 93 -1.23 0.91 -13.99
C SER A 93 -0.93 2.36 -14.37
N THR A 94 0.20 2.92 -13.92
CA THR A 94 0.63 4.27 -14.30
C THR A 94 0.98 4.36 -15.78
N VAL A 95 1.71 3.37 -16.31
CA VAL A 95 2.04 3.28 -17.74
C VAL A 95 0.77 3.17 -18.59
N MET A 96 -0.17 2.30 -18.19
CA MET A 96 -1.47 2.18 -18.86
C MET A 96 -2.24 3.51 -18.81
N ALA A 97 -2.23 4.18 -17.67
CA ALA A 97 -2.90 5.47 -17.51
C ALA A 97 -2.30 6.53 -18.44
N CYS A 98 -0.98 6.59 -18.59
CA CYS A 98 -0.31 7.50 -19.52
C CYS A 98 -0.67 7.21 -20.98
N ILE A 99 -0.72 5.92 -21.38
CA ILE A 99 -1.09 5.53 -22.75
C ILE A 99 -2.54 5.96 -23.06
N ILE A 100 -3.47 5.68 -22.14
CA ILE A 100 -4.89 6.04 -22.29
C ILE A 100 -5.04 7.56 -22.35
N SER A 101 -4.37 8.28 -21.45
CA SER A 101 -4.38 9.76 -21.42
C SER A 101 -3.94 10.35 -22.75
N ARG A 102 -2.84 9.83 -23.31
CA ARG A 102 -2.34 10.23 -24.64
C ARG A 102 -3.36 9.95 -25.74
N ASN A 103 -3.94 8.74 -25.78
CA ASN A 103 -4.88 8.36 -26.83
C ASN A 103 -6.18 9.18 -26.78
N ILE A 104 -6.68 9.49 -25.57
CA ILE A 104 -7.82 10.38 -25.39
C ILE A 104 -7.46 11.80 -25.84
N HIS A 105 -6.29 12.31 -25.46
CA HIS A 105 -5.84 13.63 -25.90
C HIS A 105 -5.75 13.73 -27.44
N LEU A 106 -5.28 12.68 -28.12
CA LEU A 106 -5.25 12.64 -29.58
C LEU A 106 -6.66 12.65 -30.20
N ALA A 107 -7.63 11.99 -29.57
CA ALA A 107 -9.00 11.87 -30.07
C ALA A 107 -9.88 13.09 -29.77
N THR A 108 -9.78 13.68 -28.58
CA THR A 108 -10.70 14.74 -28.10
C THR A 108 -10.02 16.11 -27.93
N LYS A 109 -8.69 16.19 -28.03
CA LYS A 109 -7.87 17.38 -27.71
C LYS A 109 -7.98 17.87 -26.26
N VAL A 110 -8.61 17.10 -25.38
CA VAL A 110 -8.73 17.40 -23.95
C VAL A 110 -7.73 16.54 -23.17
N TRP A 111 -7.02 17.15 -22.22
CA TRP A 111 -6.17 16.43 -21.29
C TRP A 111 -7.04 15.77 -20.22
N TRP A 112 -7.04 14.43 -20.21
CA TRP A 112 -7.72 13.63 -19.21
C TRP A 112 -6.72 12.68 -18.56
N VAL A 113 -6.56 12.77 -17.25
CA VAL A 113 -5.65 11.92 -16.47
C VAL A 113 -6.48 10.87 -15.74
N PRO A 114 -6.29 9.57 -16.04
CA PRO A 114 -7.00 8.50 -15.37
C PRO A 114 -6.54 8.39 -13.92
N ASP A 115 -7.48 8.10 -13.01
CA ASP A 115 -7.19 7.95 -11.60
C ASP A 115 -6.64 6.56 -11.26
N ILE A 116 -5.50 6.49 -10.58
CA ILE A 116 -4.81 5.22 -10.25
C ILE A 116 -5.42 4.55 -8.99
N SER A 117 -6.35 5.22 -8.28
CA SER A 117 -7.04 4.67 -7.10
C SER A 117 -7.53 3.21 -7.20
N PRO A 118 -8.08 2.74 -8.34
CA PRO A 118 -8.58 1.36 -8.45
C PRO A 118 -7.47 0.32 -8.38
N SER A 119 -6.28 0.65 -8.90
CA SER A 119 -5.09 -0.21 -8.83
C SER A 119 -4.52 -0.30 -7.42
N VAL A 120 -4.76 0.72 -6.60
CA VAL A 120 -4.37 0.74 -5.19
C VAL A 120 -5.40 -0.03 -4.36
N GLY A 121 -6.70 0.21 -4.58
CA GLY A 121 -7.79 -0.42 -3.85
C GLY A 121 -7.94 -1.93 -4.13
N SER A 122 -7.65 -2.38 -5.35
CA SER A 122 -7.72 -3.80 -5.70
C SER A 122 -6.65 -4.60 -4.96
N GLY A 123 -7.08 -5.50 -4.08
CA GLY A 123 -6.18 -6.37 -3.32
C GLY A 123 -5.42 -5.71 -2.18
N ILE A 124 -5.78 -4.50 -1.74
CA ILE A 124 -5.07 -3.81 -0.63
C ILE A 124 -5.14 -4.59 0.70
N VAL A 125 -6.30 -5.18 1.00
CA VAL A 125 -6.49 -6.02 2.19
C VAL A 125 -5.66 -7.31 2.09
N PHE A 126 -5.61 -7.91 0.90
CA PHE A 126 -4.78 -9.09 0.64
C PHE A 126 -3.28 -8.77 0.79
N ARG A 127 -2.85 -7.60 0.33
CA ARG A 127 -1.48 -7.10 0.52
C ARG A 127 -1.16 -6.85 2.00
N GLY A 128 -2.08 -6.24 2.75
CA GLY A 128 -1.94 -6.08 4.19
C GLY A 128 -1.73 -7.43 4.89
N PHE A 129 -2.53 -8.45 4.52
CA PHE A 129 -2.35 -9.81 5.02
C PHE A 129 -0.99 -10.43 4.64
N LEU A 130 -0.56 -10.30 3.39
CA LEU A 130 0.76 -10.77 2.95
C LEU A 130 1.91 -10.06 3.67
N THR A 131 1.74 -8.78 4.02
CA THR A 131 2.74 -8.01 4.77
C THR A 131 2.91 -8.57 6.18
N ILE A 132 1.79 -8.88 6.87
CA ILE A 132 1.81 -9.54 8.19
C ILE A 132 2.44 -10.93 8.08
N LEU A 133 2.11 -11.69 7.03
CA LEU A 133 2.70 -13.01 6.81
C LEU A 133 4.21 -12.92 6.55
N ALA A 134 4.67 -11.92 5.81
CA ALA A 134 6.09 -11.68 5.57
C ALA A 134 6.83 -11.33 6.88
N TRP A 135 6.25 -10.48 7.73
CA TRP A 135 6.80 -10.21 9.06
C TRP A 135 6.81 -11.45 9.95
N TRP A 136 5.80 -12.30 9.87
CA TRP A 136 5.75 -13.55 10.62
C TRP A 136 6.84 -14.54 10.17
N ILE A 137 7.07 -14.69 8.85
CA ILE A 137 8.15 -15.52 8.31
C ILE A 137 9.54 -15.00 8.73
N ASP A 138 9.70 -13.68 8.78
CA ASP A 138 10.91 -12.99 9.25
C ASP A 138 11.09 -13.06 10.78
N GLY A 139 10.17 -13.69 11.51
CA GLY A 139 10.20 -13.73 12.98
C GLY A 139 10.06 -12.35 13.62
N TRP A 140 9.41 -11.41 12.94
CA TRP A 140 9.26 -10.01 13.33
C TRP A 140 10.57 -9.23 13.45
N TRP A 141 11.66 -9.73 12.86
CA TRP A 141 12.99 -9.15 12.99
C TRP A 141 13.05 -7.71 12.45
N ALA A 142 12.64 -7.48 11.19
CA ALA A 142 12.71 -6.14 10.59
C ALA A 142 11.89 -5.11 11.39
N LEU A 143 10.70 -5.50 11.86
CA LEU A 143 9.86 -4.63 12.69
C LEU A 143 10.55 -4.30 14.01
N GLN A 144 11.09 -5.31 14.69
CA GLN A 144 11.81 -5.12 15.93
C GLN A 144 13.02 -4.20 15.73
N GLU A 145 13.86 -4.48 14.75
CA GLU A 145 15.06 -3.73 14.40
C GLU A 145 14.78 -2.22 14.27
N TRP A 146 13.74 -1.86 13.51
CA TRP A 146 13.34 -0.46 13.35
C TRP A 146 12.78 0.17 14.62
N THR A 147 12.02 -0.57 15.41
CA THR A 147 11.50 -0.04 16.68
C THR A 147 12.63 0.17 17.69
N TYR A 148 13.63 -0.70 17.71
CA TYR A 148 14.84 -0.47 18.50
C TYR A 148 15.58 0.78 18.02
N ASN A 149 15.73 0.95 16.71
CA ASN A 149 16.41 2.14 16.21
C ASN A 149 15.68 3.44 16.55
N GLN A 150 14.38 3.51 16.29
CA GLN A 150 13.59 4.69 16.61
C GLN A 150 13.58 4.99 18.12
N GLY A 151 13.53 3.95 18.95
CA GLY A 151 13.64 4.07 20.39
C GLY A 151 15.02 4.59 20.82
N ASN A 152 16.08 4.10 20.19
CA ASN A 152 17.45 4.51 20.48
C ASN A 152 17.71 5.97 20.08
N GLU A 153 17.30 6.37 18.88
CA GLU A 153 17.38 7.77 18.41
C GLU A 153 16.67 8.73 19.39
N ARG A 154 15.51 8.31 19.96
CA ARG A 154 14.78 9.15 20.92
C ARG A 154 15.48 9.27 22.28
N GLN A 155 16.29 8.30 22.68
CA GLN A 155 16.95 8.26 23.98
C GLN A 155 18.44 8.62 23.89
N ASP A 156 18.91 9.11 22.73
CA ASP A 156 20.33 9.34 22.45
C ASP A 156 21.21 8.11 22.77
N LEU A 157 20.67 6.93 22.49
CA LEU A 157 21.33 5.64 22.63
C LEU A 157 22.07 5.26 21.34
N LEU A 158 22.70 4.07 21.30
CA LEU A 158 23.42 3.56 20.14
C LEU A 158 22.50 3.49 18.91
N ASP A 159 22.70 4.40 17.96
CA ASP A 159 22.01 4.39 16.68
C ASP A 159 22.43 3.17 15.86
N MET A 160 21.47 2.47 15.27
CA MET A 160 21.67 1.28 14.46
C MET A 160 21.24 1.58 13.03
N TYR A 161 21.99 1.12 12.03
CA TYR A 161 21.57 1.36 10.65
C TYR A 161 20.30 0.55 10.34
N VAL A 162 19.24 1.21 9.88
CA VAL A 162 17.99 0.54 9.46
C VAL A 162 17.53 1.08 8.12
N LEU A 163 17.02 0.19 7.25
CA LEU A 163 16.38 0.58 5.99
C LEU A 163 14.95 1.09 6.25
N THR A 164 14.85 2.33 6.72
CA THR A 164 13.58 2.97 7.14
C THR A 164 12.51 3.00 6.04
N ASP A 165 12.91 3.12 4.78
CA ASP A 165 11.98 3.14 3.63
C ASP A 165 11.22 1.82 3.44
N SER A 166 11.83 0.68 3.78
CA SER A 166 11.20 -0.64 3.66
C SER A 166 10.01 -0.74 4.63
N ILE A 167 10.24 -0.39 5.89
CA ILE A 167 9.22 -0.51 6.94
C ILE A 167 8.16 0.58 6.81
N LYS A 168 8.54 1.78 6.35
CA LYS A 168 7.59 2.81 5.96
C LYS A 168 6.60 2.31 4.90
N SER A 169 7.08 1.57 3.89
CA SER A 169 6.24 0.97 2.85
C SER A 169 5.29 -0.09 3.42
N ASP A 170 5.79 -0.97 4.29
CA ASP A 170 4.98 -2.01 4.93
C ASP A 170 3.89 -1.40 5.84
N CYS A 171 4.27 -0.43 6.67
CA CYS A 171 3.34 0.32 7.52
C CYS A 171 2.28 1.06 6.70
N LEU A 172 2.64 1.62 5.53
CA LEU A 172 1.67 2.24 4.63
C LEU A 172 0.69 1.20 4.06
N SER A 173 1.17 0.03 3.66
CA SER A 173 0.33 -1.08 3.19
C SER A 173 -0.68 -1.52 4.25
N LEU A 174 -0.22 -1.72 5.50
CA LEU A 174 -1.07 -2.07 6.63
C LEU A 174 -2.07 -0.96 6.98
N PHE A 175 -1.62 0.30 6.97
CA PHE A 175 -2.48 1.44 7.22
C PHE A 175 -3.60 1.53 6.18
N LEU A 176 -3.28 1.41 4.90
CA LEU A 176 -4.29 1.47 3.83
C LEU A 176 -5.23 0.26 3.84
N ALA A 177 -4.75 -0.93 4.22
CA ALA A 177 -5.59 -2.10 4.44
C ALA A 177 -6.59 -1.86 5.58
N GLY A 178 -6.12 -1.33 6.72
CA GLY A 178 -6.97 -0.94 7.85
C GLY A 178 -7.96 0.16 7.48
N ALA A 179 -7.51 1.20 6.80
CA ALA A 179 -8.35 2.29 6.28
C ALA A 179 -9.44 1.77 5.33
N SER A 180 -9.12 0.80 4.48
CA SER A 180 -10.10 0.15 3.61
C SER A 180 -11.15 -0.61 4.40
N ILE A 181 -10.76 -1.38 5.43
CA ILE A 181 -11.70 -2.12 6.29
C ILE A 181 -12.63 -1.15 7.03
N ILE A 182 -12.07 -0.07 7.59
CA ILE A 182 -12.82 0.99 8.27
C ILE A 182 -13.81 1.65 7.30
N ALA A 183 -13.37 2.02 6.10
CA ALA A 183 -14.22 2.63 5.09
C ALA A 183 -15.37 1.69 4.66
N SER A 184 -15.08 0.39 4.50
CA SER A 184 -16.09 -0.63 4.22
C SER A 184 -17.08 -0.79 5.37
N PHE A 185 -16.62 -0.76 6.62
CA PHE A 185 -17.47 -0.83 7.81
C PHE A 185 -18.47 0.34 7.86
N PHE A 186 -18.02 1.56 7.58
CA PHE A 186 -18.91 2.74 7.50
C PHE A 186 -19.73 2.81 6.21
N SER A 187 -19.55 1.88 5.26
CA SER A 187 -20.16 1.91 3.93
C SER A 187 -19.92 3.25 3.21
N LEU A 188 -18.67 3.71 3.22
CA LEU A 188 -18.23 4.94 2.56
C LEU A 188 -17.29 4.65 1.40
N ARG A 189 -17.28 5.56 0.41
CA ARG A 189 -16.23 5.63 -0.62
C ARG A 189 -15.26 6.73 -0.23
N ILE A 190 -14.00 6.42 -0.06
CA ILE A 190 -12.98 7.41 0.33
C ILE A 190 -11.87 7.40 -0.71
N ASN A 191 -11.51 8.56 -1.24
CA ASN A 191 -10.39 8.64 -2.16
C ASN A 191 -9.09 8.19 -1.44
N PRO A 192 -8.32 7.21 -1.96
CA PRO A 192 -7.11 6.71 -1.31
C PRO A 192 -6.02 7.77 -1.12
N ALA A 193 -6.07 8.90 -1.84
CA ALA A 193 -5.16 10.01 -1.57
C ALA A 193 -5.28 10.54 -0.13
N ILE A 194 -6.50 10.53 0.44
CA ILE A 194 -6.76 11.02 1.80
C ILE A 194 -6.02 10.20 2.86
N PRO A 195 -6.19 8.87 2.97
CA PRO A 195 -5.42 8.08 3.93
C PRO A 195 -3.91 8.12 3.64
N VAL A 196 -3.47 8.20 2.37
CA VAL A 196 -2.03 8.35 2.07
C VAL A 196 -1.46 9.65 2.65
N ILE A 197 -2.12 10.79 2.44
CA ILE A 197 -1.70 12.08 3.02
C ILE A 197 -1.71 12.00 4.55
N PHE A 198 -2.77 11.41 5.12
CA PHE A 198 -2.90 11.25 6.56
C PHE A 198 -1.74 10.44 7.16
N PHE A 199 -1.38 9.33 6.50
CA PHE A 199 -0.23 8.51 6.89
C PHE A 199 1.07 9.29 6.88
N PHE A 200 1.37 10.05 5.82
CA PHE A 200 2.62 10.80 5.73
C PHE A 200 2.74 11.87 6.80
N ILE A 201 1.64 12.56 7.13
CA ILE A 201 1.63 13.55 8.22
C ILE A 201 1.91 12.87 9.56
N MET A 202 1.24 11.76 9.87
CA MET A 202 1.45 11.03 11.13
C MET A 202 2.85 10.42 11.23
N HIS A 203 3.35 9.81 10.16
CA HIS A 203 4.71 9.25 10.11
C HIS A 203 5.79 10.33 10.27
N GLY A 204 5.58 11.53 9.70
CA GLY A 204 6.49 12.66 9.86
C GLY A 204 6.54 13.23 11.28
N GLN A 205 5.53 12.97 12.11
CA GLN A 205 5.45 13.41 13.51
C GLN A 205 5.60 12.24 14.51
N ARG A 206 6.01 11.06 14.04
CA ARG A 206 5.97 9.81 14.82
C ARG A 206 6.79 9.89 16.13
N GLU A 207 7.96 10.51 16.12
CA GLU A 207 8.82 10.63 17.29
C GLU A 207 8.17 11.47 18.40
N LEU A 208 7.56 12.60 18.03
CA LEU A 208 6.80 13.45 18.97
C LEU A 208 5.56 12.74 19.51
N ILE A 209 4.86 12.00 18.64
CA ILE A 209 3.67 11.23 19.04
C ILE A 209 4.04 10.12 20.03
N VAL A 210 5.09 9.36 19.75
CA VAL A 210 5.53 8.28 20.64
C VAL A 210 6.11 8.84 21.94
N GLY A 211 6.88 9.92 21.88
CA GLY A 211 7.41 10.59 23.07
C GLY A 211 6.33 11.21 23.97
N GLY A 212 5.23 11.69 23.40
CA GLY A 212 4.13 12.30 24.16
C GLY A 212 3.02 11.33 24.58
N MET A 213 2.70 10.34 23.75
CA MET A 213 1.52 9.47 23.89
C MET A 213 1.83 7.96 23.82
N GLY A 214 3.09 7.55 23.90
CA GLY A 214 3.47 6.14 23.86
C GLY A 214 2.79 5.31 24.95
N PHE A 215 2.17 4.18 24.58
CA PHE A 215 1.37 3.38 25.52
C PHE A 215 2.19 2.80 26.69
N LEU A 216 3.47 2.50 26.48
CA LEU A 216 4.34 1.82 27.44
C LEU A 216 5.72 2.49 27.54
N LEU A 217 5.77 3.81 27.39
CA LEU A 217 7.00 4.57 27.18
C LEU A 217 8.08 4.30 28.23
N GLN A 218 7.75 4.36 29.53
CA GLN A 218 8.73 4.15 30.59
C GLN A 218 9.32 2.74 30.56
N ARG A 219 8.49 1.71 30.34
CA ARG A 219 8.96 0.31 30.27
C ARG A 219 9.78 0.06 29.01
N ALA A 220 9.40 0.66 27.89
CA ALA A 220 10.14 0.58 26.65
C ALA A 220 11.52 1.23 26.80
N ASN A 221 11.62 2.41 27.42
CA ASN A 221 12.90 3.09 27.62
C ASN A 221 13.84 2.30 28.54
N THR A 222 13.35 1.76 29.67
CA THR A 222 14.18 0.90 30.54
C THR A 222 14.69 -0.35 29.82
N GLU A 223 13.90 -0.92 28.92
CA GLU A 223 14.31 -2.07 28.11
C GLU A 223 15.32 -1.70 27.02
N LEU A 224 15.24 -0.50 26.45
CA LEU A 224 16.22 -0.02 25.47
C LEU A 224 17.57 0.21 26.16
N GLU A 225 17.56 0.85 27.33
CA GLU A 225 18.76 1.05 28.15
C GLU A 225 19.37 -0.30 28.58
N SER A 226 18.56 -1.24 29.07
CA SER A 226 19.05 -2.57 29.46
C SER A 226 19.66 -3.31 28.28
N ASN A 227 19.04 -3.21 27.09
CA ASN A 227 19.56 -3.80 25.87
C ASN A 227 20.88 -3.16 25.44
N GLN A 228 21.04 -1.84 25.60
CA GLN A 228 22.31 -1.20 25.31
C GLN A 228 23.42 -1.67 26.26
N MET A 229 23.12 -1.81 27.55
CA MET A 229 24.09 -2.28 28.55
C MET A 229 24.61 -3.69 28.26
N LEU A 230 23.83 -4.54 27.60
CA LEU A 230 24.28 -5.87 27.17
C LEU A 230 25.35 -5.83 26.07
N ASN A 231 25.55 -4.70 25.40
CA ASN A 231 26.66 -4.53 24.45
C ASN A 231 28.00 -4.28 25.15
N VAL A 232 28.00 -4.00 26.45
CA VAL A 232 29.22 -3.68 27.19
C VAL A 232 29.72 -4.94 27.89
N VAL A 233 30.89 -5.41 27.47
CA VAL A 233 31.63 -6.49 28.14
C VAL A 233 32.63 -5.85 29.09
N LEU A 234 32.35 -6.01 30.39
CA LEU A 234 33.16 -5.44 31.46
C LEU A 234 34.56 -6.09 31.50
N SER A 235 35.60 -5.27 31.61
CA SER A 235 36.95 -5.76 31.88
C SER A 235 37.12 -6.10 33.36
N ASP A 236 37.77 -7.22 33.69
CA ASP A 236 38.16 -7.56 35.06
C ASP A 236 39.29 -6.66 35.61
N SER A 237 39.90 -5.84 34.73
CA SER A 237 40.97 -4.88 35.07
C SER A 237 40.45 -3.44 35.01
N THR A 238 41.22 -2.46 35.53
CA THR A 238 40.92 -1.02 35.40
C THR A 238 41.09 -0.49 33.96
N GLY A 239 41.01 -1.37 32.96
CA GLY A 239 41.10 -1.05 31.54
C GLY A 239 39.78 -0.61 30.92
N LEU A 240 39.80 -0.42 29.59
CA LEU A 240 38.63 -0.08 28.79
C LEU A 240 37.68 -1.27 28.67
N ASP A 241 36.39 -1.04 28.91
CA ASP A 241 35.33 -2.00 28.61
C ASP A 241 35.19 -2.18 27.11
N MET A 242 34.95 -3.42 26.70
CA MET A 242 34.83 -3.76 25.28
C MET A 242 33.37 -3.71 24.86
N TRP A 243 33.10 -2.99 23.77
CA TRP A 243 31.79 -3.02 23.14
C TRP A 243 31.74 -4.21 22.17
N MET A 244 30.75 -5.08 22.39
CA MET A 244 30.45 -6.22 21.54
C MET A 244 28.95 -6.27 21.25
N TRP A 245 28.57 -6.81 20.10
CA TRP A 245 27.17 -7.18 19.88
C TRP A 245 26.72 -8.28 20.87
N HIS A 246 25.42 -8.45 21.04
CA HIS A 246 24.89 -9.56 21.82
C HIS A 246 23.73 -10.27 21.10
N GLU A 247 23.47 -11.51 21.52
CA GLU A 247 22.33 -12.26 21.01
C GLU A 247 21.03 -11.77 21.65
N LYS A 248 19.97 -11.63 20.85
CA LYS A 248 18.60 -11.38 21.30
C LYS A 248 17.63 -12.35 20.63
N LEU A 249 17.35 -13.43 21.34
CA LEU A 249 16.43 -14.48 20.88
C LEU A 249 14.97 -14.04 20.92
N ASP A 250 14.58 -13.29 21.95
CA ASP A 250 13.18 -12.98 22.20
C ASP A 250 12.68 -11.76 21.42
N PHE A 251 11.42 -11.86 20.97
CA PHE A 251 10.68 -10.74 20.42
C PHE A 251 10.19 -9.82 21.54
N ASN A 252 10.66 -8.56 21.54
CA ASN A 252 10.21 -7.60 22.54
C ASN A 252 8.95 -6.85 22.08
N GLY A 253 7.80 -7.40 22.44
CA GLY A 253 6.50 -6.77 22.13
C GLY A 253 6.27 -5.43 22.84
N ILE A 254 6.94 -5.14 23.96
CA ILE A 254 6.75 -3.88 24.70
C ILE A 254 7.31 -2.71 23.90
N VAL A 255 8.56 -2.82 23.43
CA VAL A 255 9.20 -1.80 22.59
C VAL A 255 8.42 -1.64 21.29
N VAL A 256 8.07 -2.76 20.64
CA VAL A 256 7.34 -2.71 19.36
C VAL A 256 5.98 -2.04 19.49
N LEU A 257 5.18 -2.40 20.50
CA LEU A 257 3.87 -1.77 20.71
C LEU A 257 3.99 -0.28 21.05
N ASN A 258 5.00 0.10 21.84
CA ASN A 258 5.25 1.49 22.16
C ASN A 258 5.60 2.31 20.91
N GLU A 259 6.55 1.84 20.12
CA GLU A 259 6.99 2.53 18.90
C GLU A 259 5.95 2.49 17.78
N MET A 260 5.05 1.50 17.76
CA MET A 260 3.92 1.43 16.81
C MET A 260 2.69 2.24 17.26
N THR A 261 2.74 2.95 18.40
CA THR A 261 1.60 3.73 18.92
C THR A 261 1.09 4.75 17.89
N TRP A 262 1.98 5.38 17.13
CA TRP A 262 1.61 6.36 16.09
C TRP A 262 0.73 5.75 14.99
N LEU A 263 0.97 4.48 14.61
CA LEU A 263 0.19 3.80 13.56
C LEU A 263 -1.22 3.47 14.05
N ILE A 264 -1.34 3.03 15.31
CA ILE A 264 -2.63 2.76 15.95
C ILE A 264 -3.42 4.06 16.09
N LEU A 265 -2.78 5.14 16.56
CA LEU A 265 -3.40 6.46 16.64
C LEU A 265 -3.85 6.96 15.26
N ALA A 266 -3.04 6.73 14.22
CA ALA A 266 -3.40 7.10 12.86
C ALA A 266 -4.69 6.40 12.40
N LEU A 267 -4.84 5.10 12.69
CA LEU A 267 -6.06 4.34 12.37
C LEU A 267 -7.27 4.85 13.17
N ILE A 268 -7.10 5.19 14.44
CA ILE A 268 -8.18 5.73 15.28
C ILE A 268 -8.66 7.08 14.72
N ILE A 269 -7.75 8.00 14.42
CA ILE A 269 -8.12 9.32 13.88
C ILE A 269 -8.77 9.17 12.50
N PHE A 270 -8.28 8.27 11.65
CA PHE A 270 -8.93 7.97 10.38
C PHE A 270 -10.33 7.38 10.57
N GLY A 271 -10.53 6.53 11.58
CA GLY A 271 -11.84 6.04 12.00
C GLY A 271 -12.80 7.15 12.41
N ILE A 272 -12.32 8.13 13.19
CA ILE A 272 -13.11 9.32 13.57
C ILE A 272 -13.49 10.12 12.33
N TYR A 273 -12.54 10.34 11.41
CA TYR A 273 -12.80 11.01 10.14
C TYR A 273 -13.90 10.30 9.33
N CYS A 274 -13.86 8.97 9.25
CA CYS A 274 -14.89 8.18 8.58
C CYS A 274 -16.26 8.31 9.28
N GLY A 275 -16.29 8.28 10.61
CA GLY A 275 -17.50 8.49 11.40
C GLY A 275 -18.13 9.86 11.13
N VAL A 276 -17.34 10.93 11.17
CA VAL A 276 -17.79 12.29 10.86
C VAL A 276 -18.30 12.39 9.43
N ASN A 277 -17.58 11.82 8.46
CA ASN A 277 -17.99 11.83 7.06
C ASN A 277 -19.29 11.04 6.83
N ARG A 278 -19.51 9.94 7.57
CA ARG A 278 -20.76 9.17 7.53
C ARG A 278 -21.93 9.98 8.06
N VAL A 279 -21.76 10.67 9.19
CA VAL A 279 -22.79 11.54 9.78
C VAL A 279 -23.09 12.72 8.83
N TYR A 280 -22.07 13.34 8.26
CA TYR A 280 -22.22 14.41 7.29
C TYR A 280 -23.00 13.94 6.05
N THR A 281 -22.59 12.82 5.44
CA THR A 281 -23.26 12.25 4.27
C THR A 281 -24.72 11.90 4.58
N SER A 282 -24.99 11.30 5.73
CA SER A 282 -26.35 10.94 6.15
C SER A 282 -27.26 12.17 6.30
N ARG A 283 -26.74 13.27 6.87
CA ARG A 283 -27.52 14.49 7.12
C ARG A 283 -27.71 15.36 5.89
N TYR A 284 -26.69 15.57 5.06
CA TYR A 284 -26.75 16.55 3.98
C TYR A 284 -27.10 15.97 2.60
N THR A 285 -26.82 14.68 2.37
CA THR A 285 -27.04 14.07 1.04
C THR A 285 -28.48 13.58 0.85
N HIS A 286 -29.17 13.19 1.92
CA HIS A 286 -30.58 12.82 1.84
C HIS A 286 -31.46 14.00 1.40
N HIS A 287 -31.16 15.23 1.85
CA HIS A 287 -31.92 16.42 1.48
C HIS A 287 -31.75 16.84 0.02
N LEU A 288 -30.58 16.61 -0.60
CA LEU A 288 -30.34 16.97 -2.00
C LEU A 288 -31.00 16.01 -3.01
N VAL A 289 -31.26 14.76 -2.61
CA VAL A 289 -31.90 13.75 -3.48
C VAL A 289 -33.42 13.87 -3.45
N GLU A 290 -34.02 14.25 -2.32
CA GLU A 290 -35.46 14.50 -2.23
C GLU A 290 -35.88 15.79 -2.98
N ASP A 291 -35.10 16.87 -2.91
CA ASP A 291 -35.39 18.11 -3.62
C ASP A 291 -35.30 17.98 -5.15
N ARG A 292 -34.47 17.05 -5.65
CA ARG A 292 -34.32 16.80 -7.09
C ARG A 292 -35.40 15.87 -7.65
N ASN A 293 -35.96 14.98 -6.82
CA ASN A 293 -37.03 14.06 -7.21
C ASN A 293 -38.43 14.68 -7.09
N GLN A 294 -38.65 15.67 -6.22
CA GLN A 294 -39.95 16.35 -6.13
C GLN A 294 -40.19 17.43 -7.19
N ARG A 295 -39.13 17.96 -7.84
CA ARG A 295 -39.26 18.98 -8.90
C ARG A 295 -39.74 18.45 -10.27
N GLY A 296 -39.98 17.14 -10.41
CA GLY A 296 -40.40 16.51 -11.66
C GLY A 296 -41.90 16.24 -11.82
N THR A 297 -42.72 16.49 -10.79
CA THR A 297 -44.15 16.15 -10.84
C THR A 297 -44.98 17.22 -10.13
N LEU A 298 -45.39 18.27 -10.85
CA LEU A 298 -46.63 19.05 -10.61
C LEU A 298 -46.75 20.22 -11.59
N SER A 299 -47.31 19.95 -12.78
CA SER A 299 -48.15 20.89 -13.52
C SER A 299 -48.81 20.15 -14.69
N ASP A 300 -49.95 19.51 -14.45
CA ASP A 300 -51.13 19.84 -15.25
C ASP A 300 -52.43 19.29 -14.66
N THR A 301 -53.49 19.98 -15.02
CA THR A 301 -54.74 20.10 -14.28
C THR A 301 -55.84 19.27 -14.95
N GLY A 302 -56.67 18.59 -14.15
CA GLY A 302 -58.07 18.27 -14.50
C GLY A 302 -58.35 17.03 -15.35
N GLY A 303 -59.24 16.15 -14.87
CA GLY A 303 -59.88 15.12 -15.69
C GLY A 303 -60.37 13.88 -14.92
N THR A 304 -61.57 13.97 -14.36
CA THR A 304 -62.37 12.86 -13.79
C THR A 304 -62.77 11.81 -14.84
N GLY A 305 -62.70 10.51 -14.51
CA GLY A 305 -63.33 9.45 -15.32
C GLY A 305 -62.99 7.99 -14.97
N GLY A 306 -63.83 7.40 -14.10
CA GLY A 306 -64.22 5.99 -13.91
C GLY A 306 -63.50 4.77 -14.54
N SER A 307 -63.25 3.80 -13.64
CA SER A 307 -63.69 2.38 -13.68
C SER A 307 -62.83 1.27 -14.35
N HIS A 308 -62.50 0.28 -13.49
CA HIS A 308 -62.33 -1.19 -13.63
C HIS A 308 -61.87 -1.80 -14.98
N ASN A 309 -60.96 -2.78 -15.05
CA ASN A 309 -60.91 -4.08 -14.35
C ASN A 309 -59.53 -4.75 -14.66
N THR A 310 -58.73 -5.15 -13.65
CA THR A 310 -58.51 -6.52 -13.12
C THR A 310 -57.42 -7.40 -13.78
N ASN A 311 -56.57 -7.89 -12.87
CA ASN A 311 -55.87 -9.18 -12.82
C ASN A 311 -54.46 -9.31 -13.43
N GLY A 312 -53.48 -9.37 -12.52
CA GLY A 312 -52.09 -9.74 -12.79
C GLY A 312 -51.20 -9.52 -11.56
N THR A 313 -51.45 -10.29 -10.51
CA THR A 313 -50.74 -10.30 -9.22
C THR A 313 -49.24 -10.57 -9.41
N THR A 314 -48.39 -9.58 -9.13
CA THR A 314 -47.16 -9.76 -8.34
C THR A 314 -46.81 -8.43 -7.70
N THR A 315 -46.98 -8.40 -6.39
CA THR A 315 -46.61 -7.32 -5.47
C THR A 315 -45.09 -7.17 -5.41
N GLY A 316 -44.52 -6.48 -6.40
CA GLY A 316 -43.18 -5.93 -6.33
C GLY A 316 -43.23 -4.54 -5.70
N LYS A 317 -42.80 -4.41 -4.44
CA LYS A 317 -42.57 -3.12 -3.79
C LYS A 317 -41.71 -2.24 -4.70
N SER A 318 -42.31 -1.18 -5.24
CA SER A 318 -41.65 -0.09 -5.93
C SER A 318 -40.80 0.71 -4.94
N GLY A 319 -39.65 0.15 -4.57
CA GLY A 319 -38.49 0.90 -4.12
C GLY A 319 -37.52 0.99 -5.29
N SER A 320 -37.07 2.20 -5.62
CA SER A 320 -36.08 2.47 -6.67
C SER A 320 -34.77 1.73 -6.40
N SER A 321 -34.69 0.47 -6.80
CA SER A 321 -33.44 -0.29 -6.83
C SER A 321 -32.71 0.06 -8.12
N ASP A 322 -31.50 0.59 -7.95
CA ASP A 322 -30.49 0.84 -8.98
C ASP A 322 -30.50 -0.25 -10.06
N VAL A 323 -31.04 0.05 -11.23
CA VAL A 323 -30.87 -0.81 -12.41
C VAL A 323 -29.41 -0.70 -12.85
N ALA A 324 -28.68 -1.82 -12.76
CA ALA A 324 -27.30 -1.96 -13.22
C ALA A 324 -27.22 -1.76 -14.75
N THR A 325 -26.10 -1.22 -15.24
CA THR A 325 -25.85 -1.13 -16.70
C THR A 325 -25.65 -2.52 -17.30
N CYS A 326 -25.83 -2.68 -18.63
CA CYS A 326 -25.56 -3.97 -19.28
C CYS A 326 -24.08 -4.33 -19.14
N PHE A 327 -23.17 -3.35 -19.16
CA PHE A 327 -21.78 -3.50 -18.74
C PHE A 327 -21.65 -4.17 -17.36
N GLU A 328 -22.21 -3.60 -16.31
CA GLU A 328 -22.11 -4.14 -14.94
C GLU A 328 -22.76 -5.51 -14.78
N SER A 329 -23.85 -5.77 -15.50
CA SER A 329 -24.50 -7.08 -15.52
C SER A 329 -23.70 -8.12 -16.29
N SER A 330 -22.91 -7.71 -17.29
CA SER A 330 -22.06 -8.61 -18.10
C SER A 330 -20.72 -8.91 -17.42
N THR A 331 -20.15 -7.94 -16.71
CA THR A 331 -18.86 -8.08 -16.02
C THR A 331 -19.00 -8.58 -14.58
N GLY A 332 -20.20 -8.49 -13.98
CA GLY A 332 -20.47 -8.88 -12.59
C GLY A 332 -20.03 -7.81 -11.56
N GLU A 333 -19.60 -6.64 -12.02
CA GLU A 333 -18.90 -5.67 -11.19
C GLU A 333 -19.81 -4.81 -10.29
N PHE A 334 -21.12 -4.90 -10.48
CA PHE A 334 -22.14 -4.18 -9.69
C PHE A 334 -22.00 -4.38 -8.17
N LEU A 335 -21.49 -5.55 -7.75
CA LEU A 335 -21.36 -5.93 -6.34
C LEU A 335 -19.97 -5.67 -5.75
N ARG A 336 -18.92 -5.55 -6.57
CA ARG A 336 -17.53 -5.65 -6.08
C ARG A 336 -16.96 -4.34 -5.52
N HIS A 337 -17.51 -3.18 -5.91
CA HIS A 337 -16.91 -1.86 -5.63
C HIS A 337 -17.89 -0.78 -5.12
N LYS A 338 -18.85 -1.14 -4.26
CA LYS A 338 -19.75 -0.11 -3.68
C LYS A 338 -19.09 0.74 -2.56
N PHE A 339 -18.18 0.19 -1.77
CA PHE A 339 -17.61 0.83 -0.58
C PHE A 339 -16.12 0.50 -0.41
N GLY A 340 -15.35 1.38 0.25
CA GLY A 340 -13.91 1.23 0.46
C GLY A 340 -13.09 2.41 -0.09
N LEU A 341 -11.81 2.17 -0.38
CA LEU A 341 -10.93 3.18 -0.96
C LEU A 341 -11.16 3.32 -2.48
N MET A 342 -11.90 4.34 -2.89
CA MET A 342 -12.32 4.60 -4.27
C MET A 342 -12.51 6.11 -4.46
N SER A 343 -12.13 6.65 -5.62
CA SER A 343 -12.42 8.05 -5.93
C SER A 343 -13.90 8.33 -6.19
N TYR A 344 -14.30 9.57 -5.95
CA TYR A 344 -15.61 10.09 -6.31
C TYR A 344 -15.60 10.49 -7.79
N HIS A 345 -15.89 9.55 -8.67
CA HIS A 345 -16.15 9.85 -10.08
C HIS A 345 -17.60 9.54 -10.43
N GLU A 346 -18.16 10.31 -11.37
CA GLU A 346 -19.47 10.02 -11.94
C GLU A 346 -19.36 8.73 -12.76
N ASN A 347 -19.79 7.61 -12.18
CA ASN A 347 -19.67 6.30 -12.81
C ASN A 347 -20.64 6.09 -13.98
N TYR A 348 -21.65 6.96 -14.12
CA TYR A 348 -22.69 6.82 -15.13
C TYR A 348 -22.92 8.09 -15.92
N LEU A 349 -23.13 7.93 -17.22
CA LEU A 349 -23.60 8.97 -18.12
C LEU A 349 -25.03 8.61 -18.52
N PHE A 350 -25.96 9.54 -18.33
CA PHE A 350 -27.32 9.41 -18.85
C PHE A 350 -27.40 10.08 -20.22
N ILE A 351 -27.36 9.28 -21.27
CA ILE A 351 -27.55 9.79 -22.63
C ILE A 351 -29.04 9.71 -22.95
N LYS A 352 -29.68 10.89 -23.09
CA LYS A 352 -31.08 10.97 -23.52
C LYS A 352 -31.18 10.59 -24.99
N GLY A 353 -31.74 9.42 -25.28
CA GLY A 353 -32.15 9.04 -26.63
C GLY A 353 -33.58 9.49 -26.90
N THR A 354 -33.80 10.26 -27.97
CA THR A 354 -35.15 10.56 -28.46
C THR A 354 -35.56 9.43 -29.41
N PHE A 355 -36.42 8.51 -28.95
CA PHE A 355 -37.05 7.55 -29.83
C PHE A 355 -38.48 8.02 -30.09
N GLN A 356 -38.74 8.54 -31.29
CA GLN A 356 -40.07 8.96 -31.70
C GLN A 356 -40.86 7.72 -32.15
N LEU A 357 -41.50 7.05 -31.20
CA LEU A 357 -42.56 6.09 -31.50
C LEU A 357 -43.83 6.88 -31.81
N ILE A 358 -44.39 6.62 -33.00
CA ILE A 358 -45.64 7.19 -33.48
C ILE A 358 -46.70 7.05 -32.37
N LEU A 359 -47.15 8.20 -31.85
CA LEU A 359 -48.20 8.41 -30.83
C LEU A 359 -47.86 8.27 -29.33
N SER A 360 -46.60 8.08 -28.90
CA SER A 360 -46.26 8.27 -27.47
C SER A 360 -44.80 8.63 -27.25
N GLN A 361 -44.54 9.85 -26.80
CA GLN A 361 -43.19 10.34 -26.48
C GLN A 361 -42.76 9.82 -25.10
N LYS A 362 -42.26 8.58 -25.03
CA LYS A 362 -41.67 8.01 -23.82
C LYS A 362 -40.16 8.20 -23.84
N TYR A 363 -39.64 9.08 -22.98
CA TYR A 363 -38.21 9.26 -22.77
C TYR A 363 -37.64 8.03 -22.04
N ILE A 364 -36.91 7.16 -22.74
CA ILE A 364 -36.11 6.10 -22.13
C ILE A 364 -34.66 6.58 -22.19
N GLY A 365 -34.21 7.29 -21.14
CA GLY A 365 -32.78 7.56 -20.97
C GLY A 365 -32.06 6.25 -20.71
N MET A 366 -31.13 5.86 -21.58
CA MET A 366 -30.28 4.69 -21.34
C MET A 366 -29.09 5.10 -20.46
N LYS A 367 -28.80 4.29 -19.44
CA LYS A 367 -27.69 4.48 -18.50
C LYS A 367 -26.44 3.85 -19.12
N TYR A 368 -25.42 4.67 -19.40
CA TYR A 368 -24.12 4.20 -19.87
C TYR A 368 -23.10 4.26 -18.75
N ALA A 369 -22.16 3.32 -18.71
CA ALA A 369 -20.98 3.44 -17.87
C ALA A 369 -20.08 4.56 -18.43
N SER A 370 -19.68 5.50 -17.57
CA SER A 370 -18.77 6.57 -17.99
C SER A 370 -17.36 6.01 -18.25
N PRO A 371 -16.52 6.67 -19.07
CA PRO A 371 -15.11 6.30 -19.23
C PRO A 371 -14.36 6.17 -17.90
N SER A 372 -14.63 7.09 -16.96
CA SER A 372 -14.08 7.03 -15.60
C SER A 372 -14.63 5.84 -14.80
N GLY A 373 -15.91 5.49 -14.97
CA GLY A 373 -16.52 4.31 -14.35
C GLY A 373 -15.88 3.01 -14.85
N ILE A 374 -15.65 2.88 -16.15
CA ILE A 374 -15.04 1.67 -16.75
C ILE A 374 -13.59 1.49 -16.26
N TRP A 375 -12.81 2.58 -16.25
CA TRP A 375 -11.45 2.56 -15.72
C TRP A 375 -11.43 2.26 -14.21
N THR A 376 -12.33 2.87 -13.44
CA THR A 376 -12.41 2.64 -12.00
C THR A 376 -12.93 1.26 -11.61
N SER A 377 -13.66 0.60 -12.49
CA SER A 377 -14.01 -0.82 -12.40
C SER A 377 -12.87 -1.77 -12.82
N GLY A 378 -11.71 -1.25 -13.23
CA GLY A 378 -10.53 -2.05 -13.58
C GLY A 378 -10.55 -2.61 -15.00
N TRP A 379 -11.31 -2.01 -15.92
CA TRP A 379 -11.45 -2.44 -17.31
C TRP A 379 -10.89 -1.42 -18.31
N VAL A 380 -10.41 -1.90 -19.45
CA VAL A 380 -9.88 -1.07 -20.55
C VAL A 380 -10.28 -1.66 -21.89
N VAL A 381 -10.54 -0.79 -22.87
CA VAL A 381 -10.85 -1.21 -24.25
C VAL A 381 -9.57 -1.21 -25.09
N VAL A 382 -9.28 -2.33 -25.75
CA VAL A 382 -8.18 -2.51 -26.71
C VAL A 382 -8.76 -2.58 -28.13
N ASP A 383 -8.19 -1.80 -29.05
CA ASP A 383 -8.52 -1.79 -30.49
C ASP A 383 -10.02 -1.62 -30.81
N ASN A 384 -10.77 -0.95 -29.93
CA ASN A 384 -12.23 -0.76 -30.01
C ASN A 384 -13.08 -2.05 -30.12
N ARG A 385 -12.48 -3.23 -29.89
CA ARG A 385 -13.12 -4.53 -30.10
C ARG A 385 -13.08 -5.41 -28.85
N PHE A 386 -12.04 -5.28 -28.04
CA PHE A 386 -11.82 -6.16 -26.89
C PHE A 386 -11.86 -5.35 -25.60
N LEU A 387 -12.56 -5.88 -24.60
CA LEU A 387 -12.60 -5.36 -23.25
C LEU A 387 -11.74 -6.26 -22.36
N PHE A 388 -10.63 -5.72 -21.87
CA PHE A 388 -9.70 -6.42 -21.00
C PHE A 388 -9.79 -5.93 -19.57
N ARG A 389 -9.54 -6.83 -18.62
CA ARG A 389 -9.21 -6.42 -17.25
C ARG A 389 -7.79 -5.86 -17.24
N THR A 390 -7.56 -4.80 -16.48
CA THR A 390 -6.25 -4.16 -16.29
C THR A 390 -5.15 -5.17 -15.93
N ASP A 391 -5.45 -6.14 -15.05
CA ASP A 391 -4.50 -7.20 -14.66
C ASP A 391 -4.13 -8.18 -15.78
N ASP A 392 -4.98 -8.34 -16.79
CA ASP A 392 -4.77 -9.29 -17.88
C ASP A 392 -3.95 -8.68 -19.04
N ILE A 393 -3.90 -7.35 -19.14
CA ILE A 393 -3.11 -6.64 -20.16
C ILE A 393 -1.62 -6.98 -20.02
N MET A 394 -1.09 -6.97 -18.79
CA MET A 394 0.33 -7.28 -18.56
C MET A 394 0.65 -8.74 -18.85
N LYS A 395 -0.30 -9.66 -18.62
CA LYS A 395 -0.15 -11.08 -18.99
C LYS A 395 -0.03 -11.26 -20.50
N VAL A 396 -0.88 -10.56 -21.27
CA VAL A 396 -0.81 -10.58 -22.74
C VAL A 396 0.51 -9.98 -23.22
N PHE A 397 0.94 -8.87 -22.63
CA PHE A 397 2.23 -8.25 -22.95
C PHE A 397 3.41 -9.21 -22.74
N PHE A 398 3.48 -9.88 -21.58
CA PHE A 398 4.52 -10.87 -21.31
C PHE A 398 4.45 -12.07 -22.24
N ASN A 399 3.25 -12.59 -22.56
CA ASN A 399 3.12 -13.70 -23.50
C ASN A 399 3.65 -13.33 -24.90
N ILE A 400 3.46 -12.10 -25.34
CA ILE A 400 3.98 -11.63 -26.64
C ILE A 400 5.50 -11.50 -26.59
N ILE A 401 6.07 -10.91 -25.53
CA ILE A 401 7.53 -10.73 -25.39
C ILE A 401 8.25 -12.07 -25.26
N LEU A 402 7.77 -12.94 -24.36
CA LEU A 402 8.36 -14.26 -24.10
C LEU A 402 8.07 -15.25 -25.22
N CYS A 403 7.29 -14.85 -26.23
CA CYS A 403 6.90 -15.69 -27.36
C CYS A 403 6.18 -17.00 -26.97
N HIS A 404 5.68 -17.10 -25.73
CA HIS A 404 5.01 -18.28 -25.18
C HIS A 404 3.70 -17.89 -24.46
N ASP A 405 2.66 -18.72 -24.62
CA ASP A 405 1.37 -18.54 -23.93
C ASP A 405 1.40 -19.08 -22.49
N ILE A 406 2.27 -18.51 -21.66
CA ILE A 406 2.48 -18.93 -20.26
C ILE A 406 1.27 -18.53 -19.41
N PHE A 407 0.82 -17.28 -19.56
CA PHE A 407 -0.25 -16.71 -18.76
C PHE A 407 -1.60 -16.82 -19.46
N ARG A 408 -2.65 -17.17 -18.72
CA ARG A 408 -4.03 -17.18 -19.23
C ARG A 408 -4.63 -15.78 -19.06
N ALA A 409 -5.01 -15.16 -20.17
CA ALA A 409 -5.68 -13.86 -20.20
C ALA A 409 -7.06 -14.00 -20.86
N HIS A 410 -8.03 -13.26 -20.32
CA HIS A 410 -9.42 -13.32 -20.74
C HIS A 410 -9.91 -11.93 -21.17
N CYS A 411 -10.80 -11.88 -22.16
CA CYS A 411 -11.45 -10.62 -22.57
C CYS A 411 -12.91 -10.84 -22.98
N HIS A 412 -13.68 -9.75 -23.00
CA HIS A 412 -15.00 -9.71 -23.59
C HIS A 412 -14.95 -9.05 -24.97
N ILE A 413 -15.82 -9.49 -25.88
CA ILE A 413 -15.98 -8.87 -27.19
C ILE A 413 -16.99 -7.72 -27.07
N ILE A 414 -16.68 -6.59 -27.71
CA ILE A 414 -17.57 -5.43 -27.79
C ILE A 414 -18.19 -5.38 -29.18
N THR A 415 -19.52 -5.38 -29.24
CA THR A 415 -20.30 -5.23 -30.48
C THR A 415 -21.22 -4.03 -30.34
N GLU A 416 -21.07 -3.03 -31.21
CA GLU A 416 -21.94 -1.83 -31.25
C GLU A 416 -22.19 -1.18 -29.87
N SER A 417 -21.12 -0.97 -29.08
CA SER A 417 -21.14 -0.40 -27.72
C SER A 417 -21.80 -1.22 -26.60
N LYS A 418 -22.23 -2.46 -26.91
CA LYS A 418 -22.63 -3.47 -25.93
C LYS A 418 -21.50 -4.45 -25.67
N VAL A 419 -21.34 -4.81 -24.40
CA VAL A 419 -20.38 -5.83 -23.97
C VAL A 419 -21.08 -7.18 -24.02
N ASP A 420 -20.49 -8.12 -24.77
CA ASP A 420 -20.99 -9.49 -24.79
C ASP A 420 -20.70 -10.19 -23.45
N LYS A 421 -21.63 -11.02 -23.01
CA LYS A 421 -21.50 -11.80 -21.77
C LYS A 421 -20.47 -12.92 -21.91
N THR A 422 -20.10 -13.29 -23.13
CA THR A 422 -19.13 -14.35 -23.38
C THR A 422 -17.70 -13.88 -23.10
N VAL A 423 -16.98 -14.67 -22.30
CA VAL A 423 -15.57 -14.47 -22.00
C VAL A 423 -14.75 -15.35 -22.94
N ILE A 424 -13.89 -14.73 -23.74
CA ILE A 424 -12.97 -15.44 -24.64
C ILE A 424 -11.55 -15.44 -24.06
N ARG A 425 -10.80 -16.51 -24.33
CA ARG A 425 -9.37 -16.58 -24.02
C ARG A 425 -8.59 -16.00 -25.19
N VAL A 426 -7.61 -15.16 -24.86
CA VAL A 426 -6.76 -14.50 -25.86
C VAL A 426 -5.44 -15.23 -25.97
N PHE A 427 -5.04 -15.56 -27.19
CA PHE A 427 -3.73 -16.12 -27.50
C PHE A 427 -2.80 -15.05 -28.05
N ARG A 428 -1.49 -15.27 -27.97
CA ARG A 428 -0.48 -14.38 -28.54
C ARG A 428 -0.75 -13.99 -30.00
N LYS A 429 -1.33 -14.90 -30.80
CA LYS A 429 -1.58 -14.67 -32.24
C LYS A 429 -2.72 -13.70 -32.52
N ASP A 430 -3.59 -13.48 -31.54
CA ASP A 430 -4.81 -12.71 -31.73
C ASP A 430 -4.56 -11.20 -31.60
N ILE A 431 -3.48 -10.79 -30.91
CA ILE A 431 -3.16 -9.38 -30.61
C ILE A 431 -1.68 -9.08 -30.83
N THR A 432 -1.41 -8.00 -31.56
CA THR A 432 -0.05 -7.46 -31.73
C THR A 432 0.30 -6.44 -30.65
N VAL A 433 1.60 -6.25 -30.39
CA VAL A 433 2.09 -5.23 -29.44
C VAL A 433 1.58 -3.83 -29.81
N LYS A 434 1.52 -3.51 -31.12
CA LYS A 434 0.99 -2.22 -31.60
C LYS A 434 -0.47 -2.01 -31.21
N GLN A 435 -1.30 -3.05 -31.29
CA GLN A 435 -2.69 -2.99 -30.86
C GLN A 435 -2.81 -2.79 -29.34
N LEU A 436 -1.88 -3.32 -28.54
CA LEU A 436 -1.85 -3.09 -27.10
C LEU A 436 -1.63 -1.61 -26.73
N PHE A 437 -1.03 -0.81 -27.61
CA PHE A 437 -0.89 0.64 -27.42
C PHE A 437 -2.14 1.44 -27.85
N THR A 438 -3.15 0.79 -28.42
CA THR A 438 -4.45 1.41 -28.79
C THR A 438 -5.47 1.34 -27.65
N LEU A 439 -5.01 1.50 -26.40
CA LEU A 439 -5.88 1.54 -25.22
C LEU A 439 -6.79 2.77 -25.27
N SER A 440 -8.08 2.56 -25.08
CA SER A 440 -9.07 3.63 -25.03
C SER A 440 -10.14 3.35 -23.97
N LEU A 441 -10.89 4.39 -23.63
CA LEU A 441 -12.09 4.30 -22.81
C LEU A 441 -13.23 4.97 -23.58
N ARG A 442 -14.34 4.24 -23.75
CA ARG A 442 -15.55 4.73 -24.43
C ARG A 442 -16.75 4.40 -23.56
N PRO A 443 -17.81 5.21 -23.58
CA PRO A 443 -19.03 4.86 -22.85
C PRO A 443 -19.60 3.55 -23.39
N LEU A 444 -19.92 2.63 -22.49
CA LEU A 444 -20.49 1.31 -22.80
C LEU A 444 -21.87 1.19 -22.16
N SER A 445 -22.84 0.62 -22.89
CA SER A 445 -24.21 0.40 -22.38
C SER A 445 -24.30 -0.85 -21.54
#